data_AF-A0A9E4UET0-F1
#
_entry.id   AF-A0A9E4UET0-F1
#
_cell.length_a   1.000
_cell.length_b   1.000
_cell.length_c   1.000
_cell.angle_alpha   90.00
_cell.angle_beta   90.00
_cell.angle_gamma   90.00
#
_symmetry.space_group_name_H-M   'P 1'
#
loop_
_entity.id
_entity.type
_entity.pdbx_description
1 polymer ?
#
loop_
_entity_poly.entity_id
_entity_poly.type
_entity_poly.pdbx_seq_one_letter_code
_entity_poly.pdbx_strand_id
1 'polypeptide(L)'
;IENSGDLIRAINLNGGSTMEWLVDRGGGQQIITVTPRFDQDAGRWLVGILTEMVGAHTERRSNPPWVALRDSFVNTWELLVLVKQGMSGAFSQGSAPQLSGPIGIAQIAGEFTREGGLAGWLTITILLSINLAILNILPIPMLDGGRLVFVMLEWVRRGKRVPPEREGLVHLIGFAVLIGLIVVISANDVLRLIDGRSFLGG
;
A
#
# COMPACT_ATOMS: atom_id res chain seq x y z
N ILE A 1 11.57 -6.25 -18.91
CA ILE A 1 11.00 -4.91 -18.63
C ILE A 1 10.40 -4.45 -19.94
N GLU A 2 9.09 -4.55 -20.09
CA GLU A 2 8.38 -4.23 -21.34
C GLU A 2 7.78 -2.83 -21.30
N ASN A 3 7.54 -2.28 -20.11
CA ASN A 3 6.96 -0.96 -19.91
C ASN A 3 7.54 -0.25 -18.66
N SER A 4 7.16 1.02 -18.46
CA SER A 4 7.58 1.83 -17.31
C SER A 4 7.14 1.24 -15.96
N GLY A 5 5.98 0.59 -15.91
CA GLY A 5 5.48 -0.10 -14.72
C GLY A 5 6.38 -1.26 -14.29
N ASP A 6 6.85 -2.08 -15.25
CA ASP A 6 7.77 -3.19 -14.98
C ASP A 6 9.12 -2.68 -14.45
N LEU A 7 9.59 -1.55 -14.98
CA LEU A 7 10.83 -0.92 -14.52
C LEU A 7 10.71 -0.44 -13.08
N ILE A 8 9.64 0.31 -12.77
CA ILE A 8 9.36 0.80 -11.41
C ILE A 8 9.21 -0.37 -10.44
N ARG A 9 8.50 -1.43 -10.85
CA ARG A 9 8.34 -2.66 -10.06
C ARG A 9 9.68 -3.31 -9.75
N ALA A 10 10.53 -3.51 -10.75
CA ALA A 10 11.85 -4.12 -10.59
C ALA A 10 12.75 -3.31 -9.63
N ILE A 11 12.72 -1.98 -9.71
CA ILE A 11 13.45 -1.08 -8.81
C ILE A 11 13.00 -1.29 -7.36
N ASN A 12 11.68 -1.32 -7.12
CA ASN A 12 11.13 -1.41 -5.77
C ASN A 12 11.31 -2.79 -5.14
N LEU A 13 11.19 -3.86 -5.93
CA LEU A 13 11.44 -5.23 -5.44
C LEU A 13 12.91 -5.47 -5.09
N ASN A 14 13.84 -4.75 -5.72
CA ASN A 14 15.28 -4.86 -5.43
C ASN A 14 15.65 -4.33 -4.03
N GLY A 15 14.83 -3.44 -3.44
CA GLY A 15 14.99 -3.00 -2.06
C GLY A 15 16.26 -2.21 -1.78
N GLY A 16 16.78 -1.49 -2.78
CA GLY A 16 17.95 -0.61 -2.66
C GLY A 16 19.30 -1.27 -3.00
N SER A 17 19.32 -2.55 -3.40
CA SER A 17 20.57 -3.16 -3.85
C SER A 17 21.00 -2.61 -5.22
N THR A 18 22.29 -2.67 -5.49
CA THR A 18 22.85 -2.23 -6.77
C THR A 18 22.37 -3.12 -7.92
N MET A 19 21.95 -2.49 -9.02
CA MET A 19 21.48 -3.13 -10.24
C MET A 19 22.40 -2.82 -11.41
N GLU A 20 22.62 -3.79 -12.29
CA GLU A 20 23.26 -3.58 -13.59
C GLU A 20 22.19 -3.49 -14.67
N TRP A 21 22.17 -2.38 -15.39
CA TRP A 21 21.18 -2.09 -16.42
C TRP A 21 21.84 -2.05 -17.78
N LEU A 22 21.32 -2.83 -18.72
CA LEU A 22 21.67 -2.74 -20.13
C LEU A 22 20.78 -1.67 -20.79
N VAL A 23 21.39 -0.61 -21.29
CA VAL A 23 20.69 0.52 -21.91
C VAL A 23 21.17 0.70 -23.34
N ASP A 24 20.24 0.90 -24.28
CA ASP A 24 20.58 1.31 -25.65
C ASP A 24 20.66 2.84 -25.72
N ARG A 25 21.82 3.37 -26.13
CA ARG A 25 22.04 4.79 -26.34
C ARG A 25 22.69 5.00 -27.71
N GLY A 26 21.94 5.58 -28.64
CA GLY A 26 22.44 5.91 -29.98
C GLY A 26 22.77 4.68 -30.85
N GLY A 27 22.09 3.54 -30.62
CA GLY A 27 22.30 2.30 -31.36
C GLY A 27 23.43 1.41 -30.80
N GLY A 28 23.99 1.76 -29.63
CA GLY A 28 24.97 0.97 -28.90
C GLY A 28 24.45 0.58 -27.52
N GLN A 29 24.68 -0.68 -27.12
CA GLN A 29 24.33 -1.16 -25.79
C GLN A 29 25.44 -0.83 -24.79
N GLN A 30 25.06 -0.20 -23.67
CA GLN A 30 25.95 0.13 -22.56
C GLN A 30 25.39 -0.44 -21.26
N ILE A 31 26.25 -1.06 -20.46
CA ILE A 31 25.91 -1.47 -19.09
C ILE A 31 26.18 -0.30 -18.15
N ILE A 32 25.19 0.08 -17.36
CA ILE A 32 25.31 1.09 -16.31
C ILE A 32 24.92 0.50 -14.96
N THR A 33 25.64 0.90 -13.92
CA THR A 33 25.36 0.48 -12.55
C THR A 33 24.47 1.51 -11.87
N VAL A 34 23.30 1.09 -11.39
CA VAL A 34 22.29 1.96 -10.79
C VAL A 34 22.02 1.49 -9.37
N THR A 35 22.12 2.42 -8.41
CA THR A 35 21.78 2.15 -7.00
C THR A 35 20.56 2.99 -6.62
N PRO A 36 19.39 2.38 -6.35
CA PRO A 36 18.20 3.12 -5.95
C PRO A 36 18.39 3.82 -4.61
N ARG A 37 17.75 4.98 -4.48
CA ARG A 37 17.61 5.70 -3.21
C ARG A 37 16.15 5.73 -2.80
N PHE A 38 15.88 5.50 -1.53
CA PHE A 38 14.53 5.56 -1.01
C PHE A 38 14.08 7.02 -0.94
N ASP A 39 12.97 7.33 -1.59
CA ASP A 39 12.34 8.64 -1.57
C ASP A 39 11.19 8.64 -0.56
N GLN A 40 11.24 9.56 0.40
CA GLN A 40 10.30 9.60 1.51
C GLN A 40 8.92 10.13 1.11
N ASP A 41 8.89 11.12 0.22
CA ASP A 41 7.64 11.76 -0.22
C ASP A 41 6.85 10.81 -1.13
N ALA A 42 7.56 10.08 -2.00
CA ALA A 42 6.97 9.09 -2.89
C ALA A 42 6.80 7.70 -2.22
N GLY A 43 7.37 7.48 -1.04
CA GLY A 43 7.29 6.23 -0.28
C GLY A 43 7.85 5.01 -1.01
N ARG A 44 8.82 5.20 -1.92
CA ARG A 44 9.30 4.16 -2.83
C ARG A 44 10.77 4.37 -3.24
N TRP A 45 11.39 3.34 -3.77
CA TRP A 45 12.75 3.42 -4.30
C TRP A 45 12.75 4.12 -5.66
N LEU A 46 13.58 5.15 -5.79
CA LEU A 46 13.76 5.95 -7.01
C LEU A 46 15.21 5.88 -7.47
N VAL A 47 15.40 6.02 -8.78
CA VAL A 47 16.72 6.07 -9.42
C VAL A 47 16.96 7.39 -10.16
N GLY A 48 16.04 8.36 -10.03
CA GLY A 48 16.18 9.70 -10.61
C GLY A 48 15.91 9.77 -12.12
N ILE A 49 15.17 8.83 -12.69
CA ILE A 49 14.75 8.84 -14.10
C ILE A 49 13.29 9.27 -14.23
N LEU A 50 13.01 10.09 -15.25
CA LEU A 50 11.65 10.37 -15.69
C LEU A 50 11.38 9.55 -16.95
N THR A 51 10.29 8.80 -16.95
CA THR A 51 9.82 8.06 -18.12
C THR A 51 8.78 8.89 -18.85
N GLU A 52 9.03 9.20 -20.12
CA GLU A 52 8.03 9.80 -20.99
C GLU A 52 7.28 8.71 -21.76
N MET A 53 5.95 8.81 -21.84
CA MET A 53 5.14 7.90 -22.63
C MET A 53 5.16 8.32 -24.10
N VAL A 54 6.07 7.73 -24.88
CA VAL A 54 6.15 7.95 -26.32
C VAL A 54 5.35 6.87 -27.05
N GLY A 55 4.27 7.25 -27.73
CA GLY A 55 3.45 6.31 -28.51
C GLY A 55 2.73 5.27 -27.64
N ALA A 56 1.98 5.72 -26.63
CA ALA A 56 1.22 4.83 -25.75
C ALA A 56 0.18 4.03 -26.55
N HIS A 57 0.29 2.70 -26.52
CA HIS A 57 -0.71 1.79 -27.04
C HIS A 57 -1.17 0.86 -25.93
N THR A 58 -2.49 0.70 -25.80
CA THR A 58 -3.07 -0.21 -24.82
C THR A 58 -3.12 -1.61 -25.40
N GLU A 59 -2.25 -2.50 -24.93
CA GLU A 59 -2.34 -3.92 -25.27
C GLU A 59 -3.27 -4.65 -24.31
N ARG A 60 -4.35 -5.21 -24.85
CA ARG A 60 -5.22 -6.10 -24.08
C ARG A 60 -4.66 -7.52 -24.13
N ARG A 61 -3.92 -7.93 -23.10
CA ARG A 61 -3.55 -9.34 -22.91
C ARG A 61 -4.67 -10.09 -22.21
N SER A 62 -5.14 -11.16 -22.83
CA SER A 62 -6.06 -12.11 -22.21
C SER A 62 -5.29 -13.38 -21.86
N ASN A 63 -4.93 -13.51 -20.58
CA ASN A 63 -4.30 -14.73 -20.09
C ASN A 63 -5.37 -15.78 -19.77
N PRO A 64 -5.07 -17.08 -19.93
CA PRO A 64 -5.95 -18.13 -19.43
C PRO A 64 -6.19 -17.99 -17.91
N PRO A 65 -7.37 -18.37 -17.39
CA PRO A 65 -7.72 -18.16 -15.98
C PRO A 65 -6.69 -18.72 -14.98
N TRP A 66 -6.06 -19.85 -15.29
CA TRP A 66 -5.03 -20.46 -14.43
C TRP A 66 -3.74 -19.65 -14.38
N VAL A 67 -3.34 -19.02 -15.49
CA VAL A 67 -2.19 -18.11 -15.52
C VAL A 67 -2.54 -16.84 -14.76
N ALA A 68 -3.74 -16.28 -15.01
CA ALA A 68 -4.22 -15.09 -14.33
C ALA A 68 -4.31 -15.26 -12.80
N LEU A 69 -4.70 -16.45 -12.30
CA LEU A 69 -4.72 -16.75 -10.87
C LEU A 69 -3.31 -16.74 -10.26
N ARG A 70 -2.34 -17.37 -10.93
CA ARG A 70 -0.94 -17.36 -10.49
C ARG A 70 -0.38 -15.93 -10.49
N ASP A 71 -0.60 -15.20 -11.58
CA ASP A 71 -0.15 -13.82 -11.72
C ASP A 71 -0.77 -12.92 -10.66
N SER A 72 -2.06 -13.11 -10.35
CA SER A 72 -2.76 -12.38 -9.29
C SER A 72 -2.16 -12.65 -7.91
N PHE A 73 -1.78 -13.89 -7.61
CA PHE A 73 -1.12 -14.23 -6.35
C PHE A 73 0.26 -13.56 -6.25
N VAL A 74 1.07 -13.61 -7.32
CA VAL A 74 2.37 -12.95 -7.38
C VAL A 74 2.22 -11.44 -7.21
N ASN A 75 1.32 -10.80 -7.97
CA ASN A 75 1.05 -9.37 -7.87
C ASN A 75 0.59 -8.96 -6.46
N THR A 76 -0.26 -9.77 -5.82
CA THR A 76 -0.71 -9.54 -4.44
C THR A 76 0.46 -9.59 -3.46
N TRP A 77 1.35 -10.59 -3.62
CA TRP A 77 2.55 -10.70 -2.79
C TRP A 77 3.50 -9.52 -2.97
N GLU A 78 3.71 -9.07 -4.21
CA GLU A 78 4.53 -7.89 -4.51
C GLU A 78 3.95 -6.63 -3.87
N LEU A 79 2.63 -6.42 -3.96
CA LEU A 79 1.95 -5.30 -3.29
C LEU A 79 2.15 -5.33 -1.77
N LEU A 80 2.06 -6.51 -1.15
CA LEU A 80 2.35 -6.67 0.28
C LEU A 80 3.79 -6.27 0.64
N VAL A 81 4.76 -6.65 -0.19
CA VAL A 81 6.17 -6.27 0.00
C VAL A 81 6.35 -4.77 -0.13
N LEU A 82 5.73 -4.13 -1.12
CA LEU A 82 5.79 -2.66 -1.28
C LEU A 82 5.19 -1.93 -0.08
N VAL A 83 4.01 -2.36 0.39
CA VAL A 83 3.38 -1.79 1.59
C VAL A 83 4.30 -1.92 2.81
N LYS A 84 4.89 -3.11 3.02
CA LYS A 84 5.85 -3.34 4.10
C LYS A 84 7.05 -2.40 4.01
N GLN A 85 7.64 -2.23 2.81
CA GLN A 85 8.77 -1.34 2.59
C GLN A 85 8.40 0.11 2.90
N GLY A 86 7.27 0.59 2.38
CA GLY A 86 6.77 1.94 2.66
C GLY A 86 6.57 2.21 4.15
N MET A 87 5.97 1.25 4.88
CA MET A 87 5.83 1.33 6.34
C MET A 87 7.20 1.36 7.04
N SER A 88 8.13 0.47 6.68
CA SER A 88 9.46 0.42 7.30
C SER A 88 10.28 1.70 7.06
N GLY A 89 10.12 2.31 5.88
CA GLY A 89 10.72 3.60 5.56
C GLY A 89 10.20 4.70 6.47
N ALA A 90 8.88 4.76 6.68
CA ALA A 90 8.27 5.77 7.56
C ALA A 90 8.73 5.65 9.02
N PHE A 91 8.85 4.42 9.55
CA PHE A 91 9.29 4.22 10.94
C PHE A 91 10.79 4.47 11.16
N SER A 92 11.64 4.27 10.15
CA SER A 92 13.11 4.32 10.31
C SER A 92 13.72 5.72 10.28
N GLN A 93 13.05 6.71 9.68
CA GLN A 93 13.63 8.06 9.46
C GLN A 93 12.78 9.21 10.03
N GLY A 94 11.75 8.92 10.83
CA GLY A 94 11.01 9.92 11.63
C GLY A 94 9.96 10.74 10.87
N SER A 95 9.71 10.42 9.60
CA SER A 95 8.65 11.06 8.82
C SER A 95 7.31 10.45 9.19
N ALA A 96 6.44 11.26 9.81
CA ALA A 96 5.09 10.84 10.13
C ALA A 96 4.38 10.40 8.83
N PRO A 97 3.88 9.15 8.73
CA PRO A 97 3.09 8.74 7.58
C PRO A 97 1.95 9.73 7.39
N GLN A 98 1.72 10.20 6.16
CA GLN A 98 0.53 10.97 5.86
C GLN A 98 -0.68 10.05 6.00
N LEU A 99 -1.34 10.14 7.15
CA LEU A 99 -2.54 9.39 7.44
C LEU A 99 -3.70 10.08 6.71
N SER A 100 -4.10 9.51 5.56
CA SER A 100 -5.32 9.88 4.87
C SER A 100 -6.53 9.32 5.63
N GLY A 101 -7.49 10.16 5.95
CA GLY A 101 -8.75 9.70 6.53
C GLY A 101 -9.70 9.08 5.50
N PRO A 102 -10.88 8.63 5.94
CA PRO A 102 -11.90 8.07 5.06
C PRO A 102 -12.28 9.00 3.91
N ILE A 103 -12.25 10.31 4.15
CA ILE A 103 -12.60 11.32 3.15
C ILE A 103 -11.51 11.43 2.09
N GLY A 104 -10.24 11.47 2.49
CA GLY A 104 -9.11 11.41 1.54
C GLY A 104 -9.11 10.12 0.71
N ILE A 105 -9.38 8.98 1.34
CA ILE A 105 -9.50 7.69 0.63
C ILE A 105 -10.63 7.72 -0.40
N ALA A 106 -11.80 8.28 -0.05
CA ALA A 106 -12.93 8.39 -0.97
C ALA A 106 -12.60 9.28 -2.19
N GLN A 107 -11.80 10.33 -2.00
CA GLN A 107 -11.36 11.20 -3.09
C GLN A 107 -10.39 10.49 -4.03
N ILE A 108 -9.37 9.83 -3.48
CA ILE A 108 -8.42 9.03 -4.26
C ILE A 108 -9.19 7.95 -5.03
N ALA A 109 -10.12 7.24 -4.39
CA ALA A 109 -10.95 6.25 -5.06
C ALA A 109 -11.77 6.84 -6.22
N GLY A 110 -12.33 8.05 -6.02
CA GLY A 110 -13.04 8.79 -7.04
C GLY A 110 -12.15 9.15 -8.24
N GLU A 111 -10.94 9.62 -7.98
CA GLU A 111 -9.97 10.01 -9.02
C GLU A 111 -9.55 8.81 -9.85
N PHE A 112 -9.11 7.73 -9.21
CA PHE A 112 -8.74 6.48 -9.90
C PHE A 112 -9.88 5.91 -10.72
N THR A 113 -11.11 5.98 -10.22
CA THR A 113 -12.30 5.52 -10.96
C THR A 113 -12.63 6.42 -12.14
N ARG A 114 -12.46 7.73 -12.03
CA ARG A 114 -12.69 8.69 -13.13
C ARG A 114 -11.65 8.54 -14.24
N GLU A 115 -10.37 8.40 -13.88
CA GLU A 115 -9.28 8.27 -14.85
C GLU A 115 -9.26 6.88 -15.51
N GLY A 116 -9.44 5.81 -14.72
CA GLY A 116 -9.26 4.42 -15.16
C GLY A 116 -10.55 3.65 -15.45
N GLY A 117 -11.73 4.26 -15.27
CA GLY A 117 -13.02 3.59 -15.41
C GLY A 117 -13.13 2.32 -14.55
N LEU A 118 -13.56 1.21 -15.15
CA LEU A 118 -13.71 -0.07 -14.46
C LEU A 118 -12.37 -0.64 -13.98
N ALA A 119 -11.28 -0.45 -14.74
CA ALA A 119 -9.96 -0.91 -14.34
C ALA A 119 -9.42 -0.11 -13.15
N GLY A 120 -9.64 1.21 -13.13
CA GLY A 120 -9.29 2.07 -12.00
C GLY A 120 -10.08 1.73 -10.74
N TRP A 121 -11.39 1.50 -10.88
CA TRP A 121 -12.24 1.03 -9.78
C TRP A 121 -11.80 -0.32 -9.20
N LEU A 122 -11.45 -1.29 -10.06
CA LEU A 122 -10.89 -2.57 -9.61
C LEU A 122 -9.56 -2.37 -8.88
N THR A 123 -8.70 -1.49 -9.39
CA THR A 123 -7.39 -1.20 -8.78
C THR A 123 -7.55 -0.67 -7.36
N ILE A 124 -8.41 0.33 -7.14
CA ILE A 124 -8.62 0.85 -5.78
C ILE A 124 -9.31 -0.18 -4.88
N THR A 125 -10.23 -0.98 -5.43
CA THR A 125 -10.89 -2.06 -4.67
C THR A 125 -9.88 -3.10 -4.19
N ILE A 126 -8.94 -3.51 -5.05
CA ILE A 126 -7.85 -4.43 -4.71
C ILE A 126 -6.96 -3.83 -3.61
N LEU A 127 -6.54 -2.56 -3.79
CA LEU A 127 -5.70 -1.86 -2.81
C LEU A 127 -6.36 -1.80 -1.43
N LEU A 128 -7.64 -1.39 -1.38
CA LEU A 128 -8.40 -1.32 -0.12
C LEU A 128 -8.63 -2.70 0.49
N SER A 129 -8.89 -3.73 -0.31
CA SER A 129 -9.06 -5.11 0.17
C SER A 129 -7.79 -5.64 0.83
N ILE A 130 -6.63 -5.40 0.21
CA ILE A 130 -5.32 -5.79 0.77
C ILE A 130 -5.07 -5.04 2.08
N ASN A 131 -5.32 -3.72 2.11
CA ASN A 131 -5.14 -2.93 3.33
C ASN A 131 -6.06 -3.41 4.47
N LEU A 132 -7.31 -3.73 4.18
CA LEU A 132 -8.24 -4.31 5.16
C LEU A 132 -7.75 -5.68 5.66
N ALA A 133 -7.23 -6.53 4.77
CA ALA A 133 -6.65 -7.82 5.16
C ALA A 133 -5.45 -7.66 6.10
N ILE A 134 -4.53 -6.73 5.79
CA ILE A 134 -3.37 -6.42 6.64
C ILE A 134 -3.85 -5.89 8.01
N LEU A 135 -4.75 -4.90 8.02
CA LEU A 135 -5.27 -4.29 9.24
C LEU A 135 -6.00 -5.32 10.12
N ASN A 136 -6.75 -6.25 9.51
CA ASN A 136 -7.44 -7.31 10.22
C ASN A 136 -6.49 -8.34 10.84
N ILE A 137 -5.25 -8.47 10.38
CA ILE A 137 -4.24 -9.34 11.00
C ILE A 137 -3.54 -8.66 12.18
N LEU A 138 -3.54 -7.32 12.23
CA LEU A 138 -2.90 -6.58 13.32
C LEU A 138 -3.59 -6.86 14.66
N PRO A 139 -2.84 -6.82 15.78
CA PRO A 139 -3.36 -7.07 17.13
C PRO A 139 -4.15 -5.87 17.67
N ILE A 140 -5.11 -5.36 16.90
CA ILE A 140 -5.94 -4.21 17.25
C ILE A 140 -7.26 -4.73 17.85
N PRO A 141 -7.62 -4.31 19.07
CA PRO A 141 -8.92 -4.65 19.64
C PRO A 141 -10.06 -4.14 18.73
N MET A 142 -11.13 -4.91 18.60
CA MET A 142 -12.23 -4.78 17.62
C MET A 142 -12.03 -5.54 16.29
N LEU A 143 -10.79 -5.80 15.85
CA LEU A 143 -10.52 -6.54 14.61
C LEU A 143 -10.24 -8.03 14.85
N ASP A 144 -10.28 -8.83 13.79
CA ASP A 144 -10.07 -10.29 13.83
C ASP A 144 -8.73 -10.68 14.48
N GLY A 145 -7.67 -9.90 14.22
CA GLY A 145 -6.34 -10.11 14.78
C GLY A 145 -6.27 -9.89 16.30
N GLY A 146 -7.09 -8.98 16.84
CA GLY A 146 -7.23 -8.82 18.30
C GLY A 146 -7.78 -10.08 18.96
N ARG A 147 -8.80 -10.70 18.35
CA ARG A 147 -9.35 -11.98 18.82
C ARG A 147 -8.33 -13.11 18.67
N LEU A 148 -7.59 -13.13 17.57
CA LEU A 148 -6.50 -14.10 17.37
C LEU A 148 -5.46 -14.02 18.49
N VAL A 149 -5.09 -12.81 18.93
CA VAL A 149 -4.18 -12.63 20.08
C VAL A 149 -4.76 -13.19 21.37
N PHE A 150 -6.06 -12.99 21.65
CA PHE A 150 -6.69 -13.57 22.83
C PHE A 150 -6.71 -15.11 22.79
N VAL A 151 -6.97 -15.70 21.63
CA VAL A 151 -6.92 -17.16 21.42
C VAL A 151 -5.49 -17.68 21.60
N MET A 152 -4.49 -16.99 21.04
CA MET A 152 -3.08 -17.33 21.22
C MET A 152 -2.65 -17.23 22.69
N LEU A 153 -3.12 -16.19 23.39
CA LEU A 153 -2.88 -16.00 24.82
C LEU A 153 -3.53 -17.12 25.65
N GLU A 154 -4.76 -17.51 25.33
CA GLU A 154 -5.44 -18.64 25.97
C GLU A 154 -4.68 -19.95 25.75
N TRP A 155 -4.19 -20.19 24.53
CA TRP A 155 -3.37 -21.36 24.21
C TRP A 155 -2.07 -21.39 25.02
N VAL A 156 -1.33 -20.28 25.08
CA VAL A 156 -0.11 -20.13 25.90
C VAL A 156 -0.40 -20.32 27.39
N ARG A 157 -1.55 -19.82 27.88
CA ARG A 157 -1.97 -19.95 29.29
C ARG A 157 -2.62 -21.30 29.61
N ARG A 158 -2.47 -22.30 28.74
CA ARG A 158 -3.00 -23.66 28.89
C ARG A 158 -4.53 -23.71 29.03
N GLY A 159 -5.25 -22.99 28.18
CA GLY A 159 -6.71 -23.00 28.12
C GLY A 159 -7.41 -22.15 29.17
N LYS A 160 -6.67 -21.28 29.88
CA LYS A 160 -7.29 -20.30 30.79
C LYS A 160 -7.95 -19.19 29.98
N ARG A 161 -9.23 -19.38 29.69
CA ARG A 161 -10.10 -18.41 29.01
C ARG A 161 -10.00 -17.03 29.65
N VAL A 162 -9.81 -16.02 28.83
CA VAL A 162 -10.04 -14.64 29.25
C VAL A 162 -11.55 -14.49 29.47
N PRO A 163 -12.00 -13.88 30.58
CA PRO A 163 -13.42 -13.67 30.80
C PRO A 163 -14.02 -12.88 29.62
N PRO A 164 -15.17 -13.30 29.07
CA PRO A 164 -15.78 -12.64 27.92
C PRO A 164 -16.12 -11.17 28.20
N GLU A 165 -16.40 -10.83 29.46
CA GLU A 165 -16.61 -9.46 29.93
C GLU A 165 -15.35 -8.59 29.74
N ARG A 166 -14.16 -9.14 30.00
CA ARG A 166 -12.89 -8.41 29.85
C ARG A 166 -12.49 -8.28 28.39
N GLU A 167 -12.68 -9.33 27.60
CA GLU A 167 -12.50 -9.27 26.14
C GLU A 167 -13.44 -8.23 25.54
N GLY A 168 -14.73 -8.28 25.86
CA GLY A 168 -15.73 -7.31 25.41
C GLY A 168 -15.40 -5.86 25.79
N LEU A 169 -14.90 -5.63 27.01
CA LEU A 169 -14.46 -4.30 27.44
C LEU A 169 -13.26 -3.80 26.62
N VAL A 170 -12.26 -4.65 26.37
CA VAL A 170 -11.09 -4.29 25.57
C VAL A 170 -11.48 -3.99 24.12
N HIS A 171 -12.37 -4.79 23.54
CA HIS A 171 -12.93 -4.55 22.21
C HIS A 171 -13.73 -3.24 22.14
N LEU A 172 -14.58 -2.96 23.14
CA LEU A 172 -15.36 -1.72 23.21
C LEU A 172 -14.47 -0.47 23.32
N ILE A 173 -13.46 -0.52 24.20
CA ILE A 173 -12.50 0.58 24.35
C ILE A 173 -11.72 0.78 23.04
N GLY A 174 -11.23 -0.29 22.42
CA GLY A 174 -10.53 -0.21 21.14
C GLY A 174 -11.41 0.35 20.02
N PHE A 175 -12.68 -0.07 19.97
CA PHE A 175 -13.65 0.47 19.03
C PHE A 175 -13.90 1.97 19.26
N ALA A 176 -14.10 2.39 20.51
CA ALA A 176 -14.30 3.81 20.84
C ALA A 176 -13.09 4.66 20.45
N VAL A 177 -11.87 4.17 20.73
CA VAL A 177 -10.61 4.84 20.32
C VAL A 177 -10.51 4.91 18.80
N LEU A 178 -10.81 3.82 18.09
CA LEU A 178 -10.75 3.77 16.63
C LEU A 178 -11.73 4.74 15.99
N ILE A 179 -12.98 4.77 16.45
CA ILE A 179 -14.00 5.71 15.98
C ILE A 179 -13.57 7.16 16.29
N GLY A 180 -13.04 7.41 17.49
CA GLY A 180 -12.49 8.71 17.85
C GLY A 180 -11.38 9.16 16.90
N LEU A 181 -10.45 8.25 16.58
CA LEU A 181 -9.37 8.52 15.62
C LEU A 181 -9.92 8.79 14.21
N ILE A 182 -10.90 8.01 13.75
CA ILE A 182 -11.57 8.21 12.45
C ILE A 182 -12.18 9.61 12.39
N VAL A 183 -12.88 10.05 13.45
CA VAL A 183 -13.49 11.39 13.52
C VAL A 183 -12.42 12.48 13.46
N VAL A 184 -11.34 12.35 14.26
CA VAL A 184 -10.25 13.34 14.29
C VAL A 184 -9.55 13.46 12.93
N ILE A 185 -9.20 12.34 12.30
CA ILE A 185 -8.55 12.35 10.99
C ILE A 185 -9.52 12.87 9.92
N SER A 186 -10.79 12.49 9.96
CA SER A 186 -11.81 13.00 9.03
C SER A 186 -12.01 14.51 9.18
N ALA A 187 -12.01 15.02 10.41
CA ALA A 187 -12.09 16.47 10.64
C ALA A 187 -10.87 17.19 10.05
N ASN A 188 -9.68 16.63 10.19
CA ASN A 188 -8.46 17.16 9.56
C ASN A 188 -8.54 17.11 8.02
N ASP A 189 -9.10 16.05 7.45
CA ASP A 189 -9.34 15.97 6.00
C ASP A 189 -10.31 17.06 5.53
N VAL A 190 -11.42 17.29 6.24
CA VAL A 190 -12.39 18.37 5.92
C VAL A 190 -11.73 19.74 5.99
N LEU A 191 -10.96 20.02 7.04
CA LEU A 191 -10.25 21.29 7.18
C LEU A 191 -9.25 21.50 6.04
N ARG A 192 -8.48 20.46 5.68
CA ARG A 192 -7.55 20.52 4.53
C ARG A 192 -8.25 20.81 3.21
N LEU A 193 -9.45 20.27 3.00
CA LEU A 193 -10.27 20.54 1.81
C LEU A 193 -10.77 21.97 1.75
N ILE A 194 -11.21 22.52 2.88
CA ILE A 194 -11.70 23.90 2.98
C ILE A 194 -10.53 24.89 2.79
N ASP A 195 -9.36 24.58 3.33
CA ASP A 195 -8.14 25.39 3.18
C ASP A 195 -7.51 25.31 1.79
N GLY A 196 -8.03 24.46 0.88
CA GLY A 196 -7.53 24.31 -0.49
C GLY A 196 -6.14 23.66 -0.60
N ARG A 197 -5.64 23.02 0.46
CA ARG A 197 -4.37 22.29 0.41
C ARG A 197 -4.60 20.97 -0.33
N SER A 198 -3.97 20.81 -1.49
CA SER A 198 -4.12 19.59 -2.29
C SER A 198 -3.55 18.38 -1.54
N PHE A 199 -4.21 17.22 -1.69
CA PHE A 199 -3.76 15.94 -1.12
C PHE A 199 -2.38 15.49 -1.65
N LEU A 200 -1.86 16.14 -2.70
CA LEU A 200 -0.67 15.71 -3.44
C LEU A 200 0.42 16.78 -3.56
N GLY A 201 0.34 17.89 -2.81
CA GLY A 201 1.33 18.96 -2.91
C GLY A 201 1.28 19.63 -4.29
N GLY A 202 0.46 20.68 -4.40
CA GLY A 202 0.46 21.61 -5.52
C GLY A 202 0.46 23.03 -4.97
#